data_AF-A0A0F8VW94-F1
#
_entry.id   AF-A0A0F8VW94-F1
#
_cell.length_a   1.000
_cell.length_b   1.000
_cell.length_c   1.000
_cell.angle_alpha   90.00
_cell.angle_beta   90.00
_cell.angle_gamma   90.00
#
_symmetry.space_group_name_H-M   'P 1'
#
loop_
_entity.id
_entity.type
_entity.pdbx_description
1 polymer ?
#
loop_
_entity_poly.entity_id
_entity_poly.type
_entity_poly.pdbx_seq_one_letter_code
_entity_poly.pdbx_strand_id
1 'polypeptide(L)'
;RLVKDLGMTLDQVASKTGKSAGVIKRRMQVLRMPVSFQVALHSGKISAGAAEELWSCPDEAHRDYLLLMAVEHGITVAVARQWVQDHRKEQRNSGPDVEPGGQGGEVSFDEKIYRSCDACRGPVDLSLLKELRMCPDCYHKIVEAIKG
;
A
#
# COMPACT_ATOMS: atom_id res chain seq x y z
N ARG A 1 -22.15 12.84 21.39
CA ARG A 1 -23.25 13.04 22.34
C ARG A 1 -24.26 11.90 22.29
N LEU A 2 -25.13 11.77 21.28
CA LEU A 2 -26.24 10.77 21.29
C LEU A 2 -25.86 9.31 21.65
N VAL A 3 -24.80 8.74 21.07
CA VAL A 3 -24.43 7.33 21.35
C VAL A 3 -23.75 7.15 22.72
N LYS A 4 -22.88 8.08 23.11
CA LYS A 4 -22.12 8.00 24.38
C LYS A 4 -22.93 8.49 25.59
N ASP A 5 -23.82 9.46 25.40
CA ASP A 5 -24.51 10.15 26.50
C ASP A 5 -25.91 9.58 26.77
N LEU A 6 -26.51 8.86 25.80
CA LEU A 6 -27.86 8.28 25.93
C LEU A 6 -27.88 6.74 25.81
N GLY A 7 -26.71 6.09 25.71
CA GLY A 7 -26.60 4.62 25.66
C GLY A 7 -27.32 3.96 24.48
N MET A 8 -27.60 4.70 23.41
CA MET A 8 -28.41 4.22 22.29
C MET A 8 -27.60 3.38 21.31
N THR A 9 -28.20 2.33 20.75
CA THR A 9 -27.58 1.54 19.67
C THR A 9 -27.57 2.31 18.36
N LEU A 10 -26.69 1.93 17.42
CA LEU A 10 -26.60 2.59 16.10
C LEU A 10 -27.93 2.57 15.35
N ASP A 11 -28.72 1.50 15.49
CA ASP A 11 -30.03 1.35 14.85
C ASP A 11 -31.07 2.29 15.46
N GLN A 12 -31.05 2.48 16.79
CA GLN A 12 -31.95 3.43 17.44
C GLN A 12 -31.63 4.88 17.06
N VAL A 13 -30.34 5.21 16.87
CA VAL A 13 -29.94 6.52 16.35
C VAL A 13 -30.34 6.67 14.88
N ALA A 14 -30.27 5.61 14.08
CA ALA A 14 -30.71 5.59 12.68
C ALA A 14 -32.21 5.92 12.58
N SER A 15 -33.05 5.22 13.34
CA SER A 15 -34.49 5.46 13.39
C SER A 15 -34.84 6.89 13.82
N LYS A 16 -34.12 7.46 14.80
CA LYS A 16 -34.37 8.83 15.27
C LYS A 16 -33.86 9.93 14.35
N THR A 17 -32.84 9.67 13.54
CA THR A 17 -32.21 10.68 12.67
C THR A 17 -32.64 10.60 11.21
N GLY A 18 -33.42 9.57 10.85
CA GLY A 18 -33.85 9.33 9.46
C GLY A 18 -32.70 8.96 8.52
N LYS A 19 -31.55 8.53 9.06
CA LYS A 19 -30.35 8.17 8.29
C LYS A 19 -30.04 6.69 8.51
N SER A 20 -29.44 6.04 7.51
CA SER A 20 -29.04 4.64 7.68
C SER A 20 -27.96 4.49 8.76
N ALA A 21 -27.95 3.33 9.43
CA ALA A 21 -26.91 2.98 10.40
C ALA A 21 -25.49 3.10 9.81
N GLY A 22 -25.33 2.81 8.51
CA GLY A 22 -24.08 2.99 7.77
C GLY A 22 -23.59 4.44 7.72
N VAL A 23 -24.49 5.41 7.48
CA VAL A 23 -24.12 6.84 7.48
C VAL A 23 -23.71 7.30 8.88
N ILE A 24 -24.37 6.80 9.92
CA ILE A 24 -24.02 7.14 11.31
C ILE A 24 -22.65 6.55 11.66
N LYS A 25 -22.39 5.28 11.30
CA LYS A 25 -21.11 4.61 11.54
C LYS A 25 -19.94 5.36 10.88
N ARG A 26 -20.10 5.76 9.61
CA ARG A 26 -19.12 6.56 8.87
C ARG A 26 -18.80 7.88 9.56
N ARG A 27 -19.83 8.63 9.95
CA ARG A 27 -19.65 9.88 10.71
C ARG A 27 -18.97 9.67 12.06
N MET A 28 -19.24 8.55 12.73
CA MET A 28 -18.56 8.20 13.99
C MET A 28 -17.11 7.79 13.78
N GLN A 29 -16.76 7.17 12.64
CA GLN A 29 -15.37 6.84 12.32
C GLN A 29 -14.51 8.08 12.14
N VAL A 30 -15.04 9.13 11.51
CA VAL A 30 -14.33 10.42 11.38
C VAL A 30 -13.91 10.98 12.75
N LEU A 31 -14.77 10.86 13.77
CA LEU A 31 -14.46 11.30 15.14
C LEU A 31 -13.35 10.50 15.83
N ARG A 32 -12.99 9.33 15.28
CA ARG A 32 -11.92 8.46 15.79
C ARG A 32 -10.61 8.62 15.00
N MET A 33 -10.63 9.35 13.89
CA MET A 33 -9.43 9.58 13.09
C MET A 33 -8.48 10.57 13.79
N PRO A 34 -7.16 10.50 13.51
CA PRO A 34 -6.17 11.45 14.00
C PRO A 34 -6.50 12.89 13.59
N VAL A 35 -5.91 13.85 14.31
CA VAL A 35 -6.14 15.29 14.07
C VAL A 35 -5.79 15.69 12.63
N SER A 36 -4.73 15.10 12.06
CA SER A 36 -4.32 15.34 10.65
C SER A 36 -5.45 15.07 9.65
N PHE A 37 -6.12 13.92 9.78
CA PHE A 37 -7.28 13.55 8.96
C PHE A 37 -8.47 14.49 9.19
N GLN A 38 -8.73 14.88 10.44
CA GLN A 38 -9.82 15.79 10.76
C GLN A 38 -9.61 17.17 10.13
N VAL A 39 -8.39 17.69 10.16
CA VAL A 39 -8.02 18.97 9.53
C VAL A 39 -8.17 18.89 8.00
N ALA A 40 -7.66 17.83 7.38
CA ALA A 40 -7.77 17.62 5.93
C ALA A 40 -9.24 17.51 5.46
N LEU A 41 -10.09 16.85 6.25
CA LEU A 41 -11.53 16.77 5.99
C LEU A 41 -12.24 18.10 6.18
N HIS A 42 -11.96 18.80 7.29
CA HIS A 42 -12.62 20.07 7.61
C HIS A 42 -12.27 21.18 6.62
N SER A 43 -11.02 21.19 6.14
CA SER A 43 -10.55 22.11 5.10
C SER A 43 -10.99 21.72 3.68
N GLY A 44 -11.67 20.58 3.50
CA GLY A 44 -12.15 20.10 2.21
C GLY A 44 -11.04 19.61 1.26
N LYS A 45 -9.82 19.38 1.76
CA LYS A 45 -8.69 18.88 0.98
C LYS A 45 -8.87 17.44 0.52
N ILE A 46 -9.61 16.65 1.31
CA ILE A 46 -10.00 15.29 0.97
C ILE A 46 -11.49 15.08 1.24
N SER A 47 -12.12 14.19 0.48
CA SER A 47 -13.51 13.79 0.72
C SER A 47 -13.61 12.79 1.89
N ALA A 48 -14.77 12.73 2.54
CA ALA A 48 -15.05 11.73 3.59
C ALA A 48 -14.82 10.30 3.12
N GLY A 49 -15.19 9.98 1.87
CA GLY A 49 -14.95 8.66 1.29
C GLY A 49 -13.47 8.35 1.10
N ALA A 50 -12.68 9.31 0.63
CA ALA A 50 -11.24 9.13 0.48
C ALA A 50 -10.56 8.96 1.84
N ALA A 51 -10.93 9.77 2.83
CA ALA A 51 -10.44 9.62 4.20
C ALA A 51 -10.77 8.26 4.82
N GLU A 52 -11.99 7.74 4.60
CA GLU A 52 -12.38 6.40 5.08
C GLU A 52 -11.53 5.29 4.45
N GLU A 53 -11.26 5.37 3.15
CA GLU A 53 -10.40 4.39 2.46
C GLU A 53 -8.97 4.44 3.00
N LEU A 54 -8.36 5.63 3.05
CA LEU A 54 -7.00 5.83 3.59
C LEU A 54 -6.90 5.38 5.06
N TRP A 55 -7.92 5.68 5.87
CA TRP A 55 -7.99 5.26 7.27
C TRP A 55 -8.06 3.74 7.45
N SER A 56 -8.48 3.01 6.41
CA SER A 56 -8.47 1.54 6.42
C SER A 56 -7.06 0.93 6.27
N CYS A 57 -6.05 1.74 5.97
CA CYS A 57 -4.64 1.32 5.97
C CYS A 57 -4.19 1.00 7.42
N PRO A 58 -3.73 -0.24 7.72
CA PRO A 58 -3.34 -0.62 9.07
C PRO A 58 -2.00 -0.01 9.51
N ASP A 59 -1.08 0.22 8.57
CA ASP A 59 0.22 0.84 8.82
C ASP A 59 0.04 2.35 9.04
N GLU A 60 0.41 2.83 10.22
CA GLU A 60 0.24 4.22 10.62
C GLU A 60 1.16 5.17 9.83
N ALA A 61 2.43 4.78 9.65
CA ALA A 61 3.41 5.61 8.97
C ALA A 61 3.07 5.73 7.48
N HIS A 62 2.69 4.62 6.85
CA HIS A 62 2.28 4.64 5.45
C HIS A 62 0.97 5.40 5.27
N ARG A 63 0.02 5.27 6.19
CA ARG A 63 -1.24 6.02 6.16
C ARG A 63 -1.04 7.54 6.22
N ASP A 64 -0.10 8.02 7.03
CA ASP A 64 0.24 9.45 7.10
C ASP A 64 0.89 9.94 5.80
N TYR A 65 1.74 9.12 5.18
CA TYR A 65 2.28 9.39 3.84
C TYR A 65 1.17 9.50 2.79
N LEU A 66 0.23 8.55 2.76
CA LEU A 66 -0.90 8.60 1.82
C LEU A 66 -1.78 9.83 2.04
N LEU A 67 -1.99 10.25 3.30
CA LEU A 67 -2.71 11.48 3.61
C LEU A 67 -2.01 12.72 3.07
N LEU A 68 -0.68 12.81 3.23
CA LEU A 68 0.11 13.92 2.69
C LEU A 68 -0.06 14.01 1.17
N MET A 69 0.15 12.90 0.47
CA MET A 69 -0.03 12.80 -0.98
C MET A 69 -1.45 13.19 -1.42
N ALA A 70 -2.46 12.78 -0.65
CA ALA A 70 -3.86 13.09 -0.91
C ALA A 70 -4.15 14.59 -0.79
N VAL A 71 -3.55 15.26 0.20
CA VAL A 71 -3.73 16.70 0.43
C VAL A 71 -3.00 17.55 -0.61
N GLU A 72 -1.82 17.12 -1.03
CA GLU A 72 -0.99 17.83 -2.01
C GLU A 72 -1.54 17.73 -3.43
N HIS A 73 -1.90 16.53 -3.87
CA HIS A 73 -2.29 16.29 -5.27
C HIS A 73 -3.81 16.20 -5.48
N GLY A 74 -4.58 16.03 -4.41
CA GLY A 74 -5.99 15.69 -4.51
C GLY A 74 -6.18 14.25 -5.02
N ILE A 75 -7.21 13.57 -4.52
CA ILE A 75 -7.49 12.19 -4.92
C ILE A 75 -8.98 11.90 -5.00
N THR A 76 -9.32 10.91 -5.82
CA THR A 76 -10.65 10.30 -5.82
C THR A 76 -10.71 9.15 -4.82
N VAL A 77 -11.93 8.73 -4.44
CA VAL A 77 -12.15 7.56 -3.56
C VAL A 77 -11.60 6.28 -4.20
N ALA A 78 -11.71 6.14 -5.53
CA ALA A 78 -11.19 4.98 -6.24
C ALA A 78 -9.65 4.90 -6.15
N VAL A 79 -8.97 6.04 -6.31
CA VAL A 79 -7.51 6.12 -6.17
C VAL A 79 -7.07 5.86 -4.73
N ALA A 80 -7.77 6.43 -3.74
CA ALA A 80 -7.51 6.18 -2.32
C ALA A 80 -7.58 4.67 -1.99
N ARG A 81 -8.62 4.00 -2.49
CA ARG A 81 -8.79 2.56 -2.34
C ARG A 81 -7.65 1.78 -3.00
N GLN A 82 -7.27 2.17 -4.22
CA GLN A 82 -6.19 1.53 -4.96
C GLN A 82 -4.88 1.59 -4.17
N TRP A 83 -4.48 2.77 -3.68
CA TRP A 83 -3.26 2.94 -2.88
C TRP A 83 -3.22 2.03 -1.66
N VAL A 84 -4.34 1.90 -0.94
CA VAL A 84 -4.41 1.03 0.25
C VAL A 84 -4.38 -0.45 -0.14
N GLN A 85 -4.96 -0.83 -1.28
CA GLN A 85 -4.90 -2.21 -1.77
C GLN A 85 -3.49 -2.59 -2.21
N ASP A 86 -2.80 -1.71 -2.93
CA ASP A 86 -1.43 -1.93 -3.39
C ASP A 86 -0.49 -2.11 -2.20
N HIS A 87 -0.59 -1.23 -1.19
CA HIS A 87 0.19 -1.37 0.03
C HIS A 87 -0.08 -2.70 0.78
N ARG A 88 -1.34 -3.16 0.82
CA ARG A 88 -1.67 -4.47 1.40
C ARG A 88 -1.11 -5.64 0.59
N LYS A 89 -1.06 -5.52 -0.74
CA LYS A 89 -0.43 -6.53 -1.62
C LYS A 89 1.08 -6.58 -1.36
N GLU A 90 1.74 -5.43 -1.27
CA GLU A 90 3.17 -5.32 -0.95
C GLU A 90 3.52 -5.95 0.41
N GLN A 91 2.73 -5.67 1.45
CA GLN A 91 2.93 -6.29 2.76
C GLN A 91 2.75 -7.82 2.74
N ARG A 92 1.85 -8.36 1.91
CA ARG A 92 1.64 -9.81 1.77
C ARG A 92 2.77 -10.50 1.02
N ASN A 93 3.30 -9.86 -0.02
CA ASN A 93 4.47 -10.38 -0.74
C ASN A 93 5.76 -10.32 0.09
N SER A 94 5.77 -9.57 1.20
CA SER A 94 6.91 -9.45 2.12
C SER A 94 6.91 -10.51 3.25
N GLY A 95 5.86 -11.34 3.35
CA GLY A 95 5.76 -12.44 4.33
C GLY A 95 6.29 -13.77 3.77
N PRO A 96 6.70 -14.72 4.63
CA PRO A 96 7.16 -16.04 4.18
C PRO A 96 6.00 -16.79 3.51
N ASP A 97 6.33 -17.41 2.37
CA ASP A 97 5.44 -18.08 1.41
C ASP A 97 4.21 -18.74 2.05
N VAL A 98 3.03 -18.20 1.75
CA VAL A 98 1.77 -18.93 1.89
C VAL A 98 1.10 -18.96 0.53
N GLU A 99 1.05 -20.17 -0.04
CA GLU A 99 0.47 -20.48 -1.35
C GLU A 99 -0.92 -19.85 -1.55
N PRO A 100 -1.18 -19.16 -2.66
CA PRO A 100 -2.52 -18.73 -2.99
C PRO A 100 -3.16 -19.75 -3.95
N GLY A 101 -4.14 -20.48 -3.43
CA GLY A 101 -5.21 -21.02 -4.27
C GLY A 101 -6.13 -19.87 -4.73
N GLY A 102 -6.32 -19.75 -6.05
CA GLY A 102 -7.52 -19.12 -6.62
C GLY A 102 -7.34 -17.79 -7.35
N GLN A 103 -7.07 -17.92 -8.65
CA GLN A 103 -7.60 -17.15 -9.79
C GLN A 103 -7.96 -15.67 -9.61
N GLY A 104 -7.08 -14.83 -10.12
CA GLY A 104 -7.34 -13.45 -10.52
C GLY A 104 -6.07 -12.90 -11.15
N GLY A 105 -5.99 -12.96 -12.48
CA GLY A 105 -4.76 -12.72 -13.22
C GLY A 105 -4.19 -11.33 -13.01
N GLU A 106 -3.01 -11.28 -12.40
CA GLU A 106 -1.94 -10.36 -12.73
C GLU A 106 -0.76 -11.29 -13.06
N VAL A 107 -0.19 -11.16 -14.26
CA VAL A 107 0.96 -11.99 -14.67
C VAL A 107 2.13 -11.50 -13.81
N SER A 108 2.27 -12.09 -12.63
CA SER A 108 3.50 -12.02 -11.85
C SER A 108 4.52 -12.76 -12.67
N PHE A 109 5.33 -12.04 -13.45
CA PHE A 109 6.56 -12.59 -13.99
C PHE A 109 7.56 -12.73 -12.84
N ASP A 110 7.28 -13.67 -11.94
CA ASP A 110 8.33 -14.37 -11.19
C ASP A 110 8.81 -15.55 -12.04
N GLU A 111 9.04 -15.27 -13.33
CA GLU A 111 9.58 -16.26 -14.24
C GLU A 111 11.09 -16.23 -14.06
N LYS A 112 11.62 -17.20 -13.30
CA LYS A 112 13.05 -17.36 -13.09
C LYS A 112 13.75 -17.39 -14.44
N ILE A 113 14.49 -16.34 -14.75
CA ILE A 113 15.25 -16.22 -15.99
C ILE A 113 16.52 -17.05 -15.79
N TYR A 114 16.59 -18.19 -16.47
CA TYR A 114 17.80 -19.00 -16.45
C TYR A 114 18.78 -18.52 -17.53
N ARG A 115 20.05 -18.49 -17.18
CA ARG A 115 21.19 -18.42 -18.10
C ARG A 115 22.06 -19.63 -17.90
N SER A 116 22.68 -20.11 -18.96
CA SER A 116 23.68 -21.15 -18.83
C SER A 116 24.86 -20.62 -18.00
N CYS A 117 25.29 -21.39 -17.00
CA CYS A 117 26.61 -21.20 -16.40
C CYS A 117 27.66 -21.38 -17.47
N ASP A 118 28.60 -20.46 -17.57
CA ASP A 118 29.70 -20.60 -18.52
C ASP A 118 30.66 -21.75 -18.13
N ALA A 119 30.69 -22.14 -16.86
CA ALA A 119 31.58 -23.20 -16.37
C ALA A 119 30.99 -24.61 -16.58
N CYS A 120 29.77 -24.87 -16.11
CA CYS A 120 29.18 -26.21 -16.15
C CYS A 120 28.12 -26.40 -17.24
N ARG A 121 27.77 -25.34 -17.98
CA ARG A 121 26.65 -25.28 -18.97
C ARG A 121 25.29 -25.64 -18.40
N GLY A 122 25.20 -25.85 -17.09
CA GLY A 122 23.95 -26.03 -16.38
C GLY A 122 23.16 -24.73 -16.42
N PRO A 123 21.82 -24.81 -16.45
CA PRO A 123 20.99 -23.64 -16.25
C PRO A 123 21.23 -23.11 -14.83
N VAL A 124 21.53 -21.83 -14.74
CA VAL A 124 21.70 -21.10 -13.50
C VAL A 124 20.73 -19.95 -13.52
N ASP A 125 19.95 -19.84 -12.46
CA ASP A 125 19.10 -18.68 -12.25
C ASP A 125 19.96 -17.42 -12.36
N LEU A 126 19.56 -16.45 -13.20
CA LEU A 126 20.29 -15.20 -13.40
C LEU A 126 20.59 -14.50 -12.06
N SER A 127 19.74 -14.72 -11.05
CA SER A 127 19.87 -14.19 -9.69
C SER A 127 21.05 -14.79 -8.90
N LEU A 128 21.49 -16.01 -9.26
CA LEU A 128 22.61 -16.72 -8.63
C LEU A 128 23.92 -16.59 -9.44
N LEU A 129 23.84 -16.06 -10.65
CA LEU A 129 24.97 -15.85 -11.52
C LEU A 129 25.86 -14.72 -10.97
N LYS A 130 27.13 -15.01 -10.70
CA LYS A 130 28.13 -13.98 -10.40
C LYS A 130 28.62 -13.39 -11.72
N GLU A 131 27.95 -12.34 -12.18
CA GLU A 131 28.24 -11.61 -13.40
C GLU A 131 28.81 -10.23 -13.03
N LEU A 132 29.93 -9.81 -13.64
CA LEU A 132 30.52 -8.49 -13.39
C LEU A 132 30.26 -7.54 -14.55
N ARG A 133 29.29 -6.64 -14.36
CA ARG A 133 29.03 -5.48 -15.21
C ARG A 133 29.59 -4.24 -14.52
N MET A 134 30.39 -3.47 -15.23
CA MET A 134 31.20 -2.39 -14.64
C MET A 134 31.19 -1.13 -15.54
N CYS A 135 31.43 0.04 -14.96
CA CYS A 135 31.41 1.33 -15.68
C CYS A 135 32.64 1.48 -16.57
N PRO A 136 32.60 2.16 -17.72
CA PRO A 136 33.68 2.07 -18.72
C PRO A 136 35.10 2.37 -18.22
N ASP A 137 35.29 3.31 -17.29
CA ASP A 137 36.61 3.68 -16.78
C ASP A 137 37.08 2.85 -15.58
N CYS A 138 36.20 2.42 -14.66
CA CYS A 138 36.58 1.45 -13.63
C CYS A 138 36.62 0.04 -14.19
N TYR A 139 35.96 -0.22 -15.30
CA TYR A 139 36.19 -1.36 -16.18
C TYR A 139 37.57 -1.30 -16.81
N HIS A 140 38.08 -0.10 -17.11
CA HIS A 140 39.49 0.05 -17.43
C HIS A 140 40.39 -0.16 -16.20
N LYS A 141 40.10 0.46 -15.06
CA LYS A 141 40.96 0.45 -13.87
C LYS A 141 40.94 -0.83 -13.04
N ILE A 142 39.79 -1.49 -12.91
CA ILE A 142 39.66 -2.82 -12.28
C ILE A 142 40.35 -3.84 -13.16
N VAL A 143 40.33 -3.68 -14.48
CA VAL A 143 41.20 -4.47 -15.35
C VAL A 143 42.67 -4.12 -15.13
N GLU A 144 43.05 -2.84 -14.98
CA GLU A 144 44.44 -2.46 -14.69
C GLU A 144 44.93 -2.99 -13.33
N ALA A 145 44.12 -2.95 -12.28
CA ALA A 145 44.46 -3.40 -10.93
C ALA A 145 44.47 -4.93 -10.77
N ILE A 146 43.89 -5.67 -11.72
CA ILE A 146 44.02 -7.13 -11.84
C ILE A 146 45.22 -7.50 -12.77
N LYS A 147 45.85 -6.51 -13.45
CA LYS A 147 46.98 -6.66 -14.40
C LYS A 147 48.35 -6.17 -13.86
N GLY A 148 48.42 -5.85 -12.57
CA GLY A 148 49.69 -5.81 -11.83
C GLY A 148 50.12 -7.22 -11.44
#